data_AF-A0A3N5X4A7-F1
#
_entry.id   AF-A0A3N5X4A7-F1
#
_cell.length_a   1.000
_cell.length_b   1.000
_cell.length_c   1.000
_cell.angle_alpha   90.00
_cell.angle_beta   90.00
_cell.angle_gamma   90.00
#
_symmetry.space_group_name_H-M   'P 1'
#
loop_
_entity.id
_entity.type
_entity.pdbx_description
1 polymer ?
#
loop_
_entity_poly.entity_id
_entity_poly.type
_entity_poly.pdbx_seq_one_letter_code
_entity_poly.pdbx_strand_id
1 'polypeptide(L)'
;DRAIDLYWEGRFADAVAALEPLAASLEGAPRLLAEEYLARSLIRLGEEERGRAAFKSLLRSNPDWKPDPKEASGPEIAAFEAALAAYENENLGAVSVRTEPTRANVFLGGALQKEPTPVTLERVPAGEHAIRVEREGFAPFDTTMTIAAGEIAALDVVLEAAEGPAPAVPFWKRTWVRIAAGGFVGAGVLLALAGGGGDGGDETPGDLPGFPEPPHQ
;
A
#
# COMPACT_ATOMS: atom_id res chain seq x y z
N ASP A 1 15.33 30.45 -13.14
CA ASP A 1 14.71 31.58 -13.88
C ASP A 1 15.04 31.52 -15.36
N ARG A 2 16.29 31.80 -15.79
CA ARG A 2 16.62 31.81 -17.24
C ARG A 2 16.25 30.54 -18.02
N ALA A 3 16.37 29.36 -17.42
CA ALA A 3 16.00 28.09 -18.05
C ALA A 3 14.47 27.94 -18.24
N ILE A 4 13.68 28.53 -17.35
CA ILE A 4 12.21 28.53 -17.40
C ILE A 4 11.73 29.57 -18.41
N ASP A 5 12.42 30.71 -18.52
CA ASP A 5 12.09 31.72 -19.55
C ASP A 5 12.15 31.12 -20.95
N LEU A 6 13.09 30.20 -21.21
CA LEU A 6 13.20 29.50 -22.50
C LEU A 6 11.93 28.71 -22.85
N TYR A 7 11.23 28.14 -21.87
CA TYR A 7 9.95 27.48 -22.08
C TYR A 7 8.88 28.49 -22.54
N TRP A 8 8.78 29.63 -21.85
CA TRP A 8 7.83 30.70 -22.19
C TRP A 8 8.16 31.40 -23.51
N GLU A 9 9.44 31.45 -23.90
CA GLU A 9 9.91 31.89 -25.21
C GLU A 9 9.63 30.86 -26.34
N GLY A 10 9.11 29.66 -26.01
CA GLY A 10 8.87 28.57 -26.97
C GLY A 10 10.14 27.84 -27.43
N ARG A 11 11.28 28.10 -26.78
CA ARG A 11 12.59 27.49 -27.08
C ARG A 11 12.77 26.19 -26.30
N PHE A 12 11.86 25.24 -26.54
CA PHE A 12 11.75 24.02 -25.73
C PHE A 12 13.04 23.16 -25.73
N ALA A 13 13.75 23.05 -26.85
CA ALA A 13 15.01 22.29 -26.91
C ALA A 13 16.10 22.92 -26.03
N ASP A 14 16.20 24.26 -26.04
CA ASP A 14 17.13 24.99 -25.18
C ASP A 14 16.72 24.89 -23.70
N ALA A 15 15.40 24.92 -23.44
CA ALA A 15 14.86 24.73 -22.10
C ALA A 15 15.22 23.34 -21.56
N VAL A 16 15.03 22.26 -22.33
CA VAL A 16 15.44 20.90 -21.94
C VAL A 16 16.93 20.83 -21.63
N ALA A 17 17.78 21.34 -22.53
CA ALA A 17 19.23 21.34 -22.34
C ALA A 17 19.68 22.08 -21.07
N ALA A 18 18.96 23.14 -20.69
CA ALA A 18 19.24 23.91 -19.47
C ALA A 18 18.65 23.27 -18.20
N LEU A 19 17.46 22.67 -18.29
CA LEU A 19 16.71 22.14 -17.14
C LEU A 19 17.18 20.75 -16.71
N GLU A 20 17.61 19.89 -17.64
CA GLU A 20 18.04 18.52 -17.35
C GLU A 20 19.20 18.44 -16.33
N PRO A 21 20.32 19.20 -16.46
CA PRO A 21 21.36 19.20 -15.43
C PRO A 21 20.92 19.85 -14.12
N LEU A 22 19.96 20.79 -14.15
CA LEU A 22 19.42 21.43 -12.94
C LEU A 22 18.53 20.46 -12.15
N ALA A 23 17.65 19.72 -12.83
CA ALA A 23 16.82 18.69 -12.20
C ALA A 23 17.67 17.59 -11.54
N ALA A 24 18.84 17.28 -12.11
CA ALA A 24 19.76 16.31 -11.54
C ALA A 24 20.60 16.82 -10.35
N SER A 25 20.81 18.14 -10.23
CA SER A 25 21.75 18.72 -9.26
C SER A 25 21.08 19.47 -8.10
N LEU A 26 19.85 19.94 -8.30
CA LEU A 26 19.10 20.67 -7.28
C LEU A 26 18.36 19.70 -6.34
N GLU A 27 17.94 20.23 -5.19
CA GLU A 27 17.08 19.54 -4.22
C GLU A 27 15.89 20.42 -3.83
N GLY A 28 14.85 19.82 -3.24
CA GLY A 28 13.68 20.55 -2.75
C GLY A 28 12.91 21.29 -3.85
N ALA A 29 12.31 22.43 -3.51
CA ALA A 29 11.43 23.17 -4.42
C ALA A 29 12.09 23.58 -5.76
N PRO A 30 13.36 24.04 -5.82
CA PRO A 30 14.02 24.34 -7.10
C PRO A 30 14.13 23.13 -8.04
N ARG A 31 14.35 21.93 -7.49
CA ARG A 31 14.36 20.70 -8.27
C ARG A 31 12.98 20.38 -8.85
N LEU A 32 11.93 20.48 -8.02
CA LEU A 32 10.55 20.23 -8.45
C LEU A 32 10.16 21.16 -9.61
N LEU A 33 10.52 22.44 -9.50
CA LEU A 33 10.28 23.41 -10.57
C LEU A 33 11.07 23.08 -11.84
N ALA A 34 12.32 22.62 -11.71
CA ALA A 34 13.12 22.20 -12.86
C ALA A 34 12.54 20.95 -13.54
N GLU A 35 12.13 19.94 -12.77
CA GLU A 35 11.48 18.72 -13.28
C GLU A 35 10.15 19.02 -13.96
N GLU A 36 9.34 19.94 -13.41
CA GLU A 36 8.09 20.39 -14.00
C GLU A 36 8.30 20.99 -15.41
N TYR A 37 9.15 22.01 -15.53
CA TYR A 37 9.36 22.66 -16.82
C TYR A 37 10.14 21.77 -17.80
N LEU A 38 10.97 20.84 -17.31
CA LEU A 38 11.61 19.83 -18.13
C LEU A 38 10.54 18.91 -18.75
N ALA A 39 9.61 18.40 -17.93
CA ALA A 39 8.51 17.57 -18.39
C ALA A 39 7.68 18.28 -19.45
N ARG A 40 7.21 19.52 -19.16
CA ARG A 40 6.42 20.31 -20.11
C ARG A 40 7.18 20.56 -21.42
N SER A 41 8.46 20.93 -21.35
CA SER A 41 9.28 21.18 -22.55
C SER A 41 9.45 19.92 -23.41
N LEU A 42 9.65 18.75 -22.80
CA LEU A 42 9.75 17.47 -23.50
C LEU A 42 8.44 17.11 -24.22
N ILE A 43 7.29 17.30 -23.56
CA ILE A 43 5.98 17.09 -24.21
C ILE A 43 5.82 18.02 -25.42
N ARG A 44 6.25 19.28 -25.30
CA ARG A 44 6.17 20.26 -26.41
C ARG A 44 7.10 19.95 -27.58
N LEU A 45 8.13 19.14 -27.37
CA LEU A 45 9.00 18.61 -28.42
C LEU A 45 8.46 17.32 -29.05
N GLY A 46 7.37 16.76 -28.53
CA GLY A 46 6.85 15.45 -28.94
C GLY A 46 7.57 14.26 -28.30
N GLU A 47 8.46 14.50 -27.33
CA GLU A 47 9.16 13.46 -26.58
C GLU A 47 8.29 12.97 -25.40
N GLU A 48 7.11 12.43 -25.74
CA GLU A 48 6.07 12.10 -24.76
C GLU A 48 6.56 11.15 -23.65
N GLU A 49 7.29 10.09 -24.01
CA GLU A 49 7.79 9.12 -23.05
C GLU A 49 8.74 9.75 -22.02
N ARG A 50 9.66 10.61 -22.48
CA ARG A 50 10.58 11.32 -21.57
C ARG A 50 9.84 12.35 -20.72
N GLY A 51 8.89 13.09 -21.30
CA GLY A 51 8.09 14.08 -20.56
C GLY A 51 7.21 13.43 -19.49
N ARG A 52 6.56 12.30 -19.80
CA ARG A 52 5.81 11.50 -18.82
C ARG A 52 6.72 10.94 -17.74
N ALA A 53 7.91 10.48 -18.08
CA ALA A 53 8.90 10.01 -17.11
C ALA A 53 9.34 11.13 -16.14
N ALA A 54 9.53 12.37 -16.65
CA ALA A 54 9.84 13.53 -15.83
C ALA A 54 8.66 13.91 -14.89
N PHE A 55 7.42 13.93 -15.38
CA PHE A 55 6.23 14.12 -14.52
C PHE A 55 6.11 13.04 -13.44
N LYS A 56 6.41 11.79 -13.77
CA LYS A 56 6.41 10.70 -12.80
C LYS A 56 7.50 10.86 -11.74
N SER A 57 8.69 11.36 -12.10
CA SER A 57 9.73 11.74 -11.13
C SER A 57 9.23 12.81 -10.15
N LEU A 58 8.56 13.83 -10.68
CA LEU A 58 7.96 14.91 -9.88
C LEU A 58 6.94 14.35 -8.88
N LEU A 59 6.05 13.47 -9.32
CA LEU A 59 5.03 12.84 -8.48
C LEU A 59 5.60 11.96 -7.36
N ARG A 60 6.75 11.30 -7.58
CA ARG A 60 7.42 10.55 -6.50
C ARG A 60 7.92 11.46 -5.38
N SER A 61 8.30 12.69 -5.72
CA SER A 61 8.79 13.67 -4.76
C SER A 61 7.67 14.52 -4.17
N ASN A 62 6.58 14.73 -4.93
CA ASN A 62 5.43 15.53 -4.54
C ASN A 62 4.12 14.95 -5.12
N PRO A 63 3.52 13.94 -4.46
CA PRO A 63 2.35 13.22 -4.99
C PRO A 63 1.09 14.07 -5.17
N ASP A 64 0.97 15.16 -4.41
CA ASP A 64 -0.20 16.05 -4.44
C ASP A 64 -0.09 17.16 -5.50
N TRP A 65 1.06 17.26 -6.17
CA TRP A 65 1.30 18.28 -7.19
C TRP A 65 0.39 18.09 -8.40
N LYS A 66 -0.16 19.19 -8.93
CA LYS A 66 -0.97 19.21 -10.14
C LYS A 66 -0.61 20.43 -10.99
N PRO A 67 -0.58 20.28 -12.34
CA PRO A 67 -0.37 21.43 -13.21
C PRO A 67 -1.55 22.41 -13.12
N ASP A 68 -1.26 23.72 -13.13
CA ASP A 68 -2.31 24.73 -13.28
C ASP A 68 -2.91 24.63 -14.70
N PRO A 69 -4.23 24.35 -14.83
CA PRO A 69 -4.89 24.23 -16.13
C PRO A 69 -4.83 25.50 -17.00
N LYS A 70 -4.53 26.66 -16.42
CA LYS A 70 -4.39 27.92 -17.15
C LYS A 70 -3.01 28.09 -17.77
N GLU A 71 -2.00 27.41 -17.22
CA GLU A 71 -0.62 27.52 -17.66
C GLU A 71 -0.20 26.34 -18.54
N ALA A 72 -0.73 25.15 -18.24
CA ALA A 72 -0.40 23.94 -18.97
C ALA A 72 -1.24 23.81 -20.25
N SER A 73 -0.60 23.40 -21.34
CA SER A 73 -1.33 23.09 -22.58
C SER A 73 -2.09 21.77 -22.49
N GLY A 74 -3.09 21.56 -23.36
CA GLY A 74 -3.85 20.30 -23.41
C GLY A 74 -2.97 19.03 -23.48
N PRO A 75 -1.95 18.98 -24.36
CA PRO A 75 -1.00 17.86 -24.38
C PRO A 75 -0.21 17.67 -23.08
N GLU A 76 0.17 18.76 -22.40
CA GLU A 76 0.89 18.68 -21.11
C GLU A 76 -0.02 18.11 -20.01
N ILE A 77 -1.28 18.56 -19.96
CA ILE A 77 -2.28 18.03 -19.02
C ILE A 77 -2.50 16.54 -19.29
N ALA A 78 -2.72 16.15 -20.53
CA ALA A 78 -2.93 14.74 -20.90
C ALA A 78 -1.72 13.87 -20.56
N ALA A 79 -0.50 14.36 -20.81
CA ALA A 79 0.72 13.66 -20.44
C ALA A 79 0.91 13.54 -18.92
N PHE A 80 0.57 14.59 -18.17
CA PHE A 80 0.58 14.54 -16.71
C PHE A 80 -0.44 13.53 -16.17
N GLU A 81 -1.67 13.53 -16.67
CA GLU A 81 -2.70 12.56 -16.27
C GLU A 81 -2.28 11.12 -16.57
N ALA A 82 -1.67 10.89 -17.74
CA ALA A 82 -1.10 9.58 -18.07
C ALA A 82 0.05 9.18 -17.13
N ALA A 83 0.92 10.13 -16.76
CA ALA A 83 2.00 9.91 -15.81
C ALA A 83 1.47 9.63 -14.39
N LEU A 84 0.41 10.32 -13.96
CA LEU A 84 -0.27 10.10 -12.68
C LEU A 84 -0.89 8.70 -12.62
N ALA A 85 -1.63 8.29 -13.66
CA ALA A 85 -2.18 6.95 -13.73
C ALA A 85 -1.08 5.86 -13.69
N ALA A 86 0.05 6.09 -14.37
CA ALA A 86 1.19 5.19 -14.32
C ALA A 86 1.86 5.15 -12.93
N TYR A 87 2.04 6.31 -12.28
CA TYR A 87 2.56 6.43 -10.93
C TYR A 87 1.67 5.71 -9.91
N GLU A 88 0.37 5.90 -10.00
CA GLU A 88 -0.60 5.20 -9.15
C GLU A 88 -0.50 3.70 -9.37
N ASN A 89 -0.52 3.23 -10.62
CA ASN A 89 -0.40 1.79 -10.90
C ASN A 89 0.94 1.20 -10.44
N GLU A 90 2.04 1.96 -10.49
CA GLU A 90 3.36 1.59 -9.92
C GLU A 90 3.36 1.50 -8.40
N ASN A 91 2.31 1.99 -7.72
CA ASN A 91 2.13 1.93 -6.28
C ASN A 91 0.94 1.05 -5.88
N LEU A 92 0.35 0.30 -6.80
CA LEU A 92 -0.75 -0.61 -6.55
C LEU A 92 -0.30 -2.05 -6.74
N GLY A 93 -0.70 -2.94 -5.85
CA GLY A 93 -0.64 -4.39 -6.01
C GLY A 93 -2.05 -5.01 -6.02
N ALA A 94 -2.09 -6.32 -5.87
CA ALA A 94 -3.32 -7.06 -5.69
C ALA A 94 -3.19 -8.09 -4.57
N VAL A 95 -4.32 -8.54 -4.03
CA VAL A 95 -4.38 -9.58 -3.01
C VAL A 95 -5.34 -10.67 -3.42
N SER A 96 -4.87 -11.90 -3.52
CA SER A 96 -5.73 -13.07 -3.70
C SER A 96 -5.99 -13.72 -2.34
N VAL A 97 -7.24 -13.75 -1.89
CA VAL A 97 -7.65 -14.37 -0.63
C VAL A 97 -8.50 -15.60 -0.91
N ARG A 98 -8.06 -16.75 -0.41
CA ARG A 98 -8.82 -18.01 -0.45
C ARG A 98 -8.94 -18.59 0.95
N THR A 99 -10.10 -19.15 1.25
CA THR A 99 -10.35 -19.78 2.54
C THR A 99 -10.98 -21.13 2.40
N GLU A 100 -10.62 -22.03 3.32
CA GLU A 100 -11.35 -23.26 3.58
C GLU A 100 -11.97 -23.16 4.99
N PRO A 101 -13.31 -23.09 5.12
CA PRO A 101 -14.29 -23.25 4.06
C PRO A 101 -14.58 -21.93 3.31
N THR A 102 -14.98 -22.02 2.04
CA THR A 102 -15.19 -20.88 1.11
C THR A 102 -16.39 -19.99 1.45
N ARG A 103 -16.45 -18.76 0.94
CA ARG A 103 -17.45 -17.72 1.26
C ARG A 103 -17.27 -17.08 2.64
N ALA A 104 -16.03 -16.82 3.03
CA ALA A 104 -15.72 -15.97 4.17
C ALA A 104 -15.72 -14.49 3.74
N ASN A 105 -16.17 -13.61 4.62
CA ASN A 105 -16.08 -12.17 4.46
C ASN A 105 -14.62 -11.73 4.61
N VAL A 106 -14.16 -10.85 3.73
CA VAL A 106 -12.80 -10.30 3.77
C VAL A 106 -12.88 -8.83 4.15
N PHE A 107 -12.04 -8.41 5.09
CA PHE A 107 -11.84 -7.03 5.48
C PHE A 107 -10.40 -6.63 5.19
N LEU A 108 -10.21 -5.48 4.55
CA LEU A 108 -8.90 -4.90 4.24
C LEU A 108 -8.83 -3.52 4.90
N GLY A 109 -7.88 -3.31 5.81
CA GLY A 109 -7.77 -2.05 6.56
C GLY A 109 -9.03 -1.71 7.37
N GLY A 110 -9.81 -2.73 7.76
CA GLY A 110 -11.09 -2.58 8.47
C GLY A 110 -12.31 -2.36 7.57
N ALA A 111 -12.15 -2.22 6.25
CA ALA A 111 -13.26 -2.09 5.31
C ALA A 111 -13.69 -3.46 4.75
N LEU A 112 -14.99 -3.78 4.88
CA LEU A 112 -15.59 -4.99 4.30
C LEU A 112 -15.54 -4.93 2.77
N GLN A 113 -15.02 -5.98 2.16
CA GLN A 113 -14.96 -6.14 0.71
C GLN A 113 -16.29 -6.66 0.16
N LYS A 114 -16.57 -6.34 -1.10
CA LYS A 114 -17.86 -6.63 -1.75
C LYS A 114 -18.07 -8.13 -1.95
N GLU A 115 -17.05 -8.83 -2.43
CA GLU A 115 -17.11 -10.26 -2.70
C GLU A 115 -16.48 -11.07 -1.54
N PRO A 116 -17.13 -12.16 -1.11
CA PRO A 116 -16.54 -13.10 -0.16
C PRO A 116 -15.51 -14.02 -0.86
N THR A 117 -14.71 -14.75 -0.08
CA THR A 117 -13.69 -15.67 -0.61
C THR A 117 -14.28 -16.81 -1.45
N PRO A 118 -13.56 -17.32 -2.47
CA PRO A 118 -12.29 -16.84 -2.99
C PRO A 118 -12.45 -15.51 -3.75
N VAL A 119 -11.58 -14.53 -3.45
CA VAL A 119 -11.64 -13.18 -4.05
C VAL A 119 -10.23 -12.70 -4.39
N THR A 120 -10.09 -11.95 -5.49
CA THR A 120 -8.87 -11.20 -5.79
C THR A 120 -9.21 -9.72 -5.73
N LEU A 121 -8.62 -9.02 -4.76
CA LEU A 121 -8.74 -7.58 -4.58
C LEU A 121 -7.68 -6.90 -5.44
N GLU A 122 -8.10 -6.28 -6.52
CA GLU A 122 -7.25 -5.50 -7.40
C GLU A 122 -7.10 -4.07 -6.89
N ARG A 123 -6.04 -3.37 -7.33
CA ARG A 123 -5.79 -1.95 -7.00
C ARG A 123 -5.68 -1.69 -5.49
N VAL A 124 -4.93 -2.54 -4.79
CA VAL A 124 -4.62 -2.32 -3.38
C VAL A 124 -3.34 -1.49 -3.27
N PRO A 125 -3.30 -0.38 -2.50
CA PRO A 125 -2.07 0.38 -2.28
C PRO A 125 -0.92 -0.53 -1.83
N ALA A 126 0.27 -0.33 -2.36
CA ALA A 126 1.45 -1.01 -1.85
C ALA A 126 1.73 -0.57 -0.41
N GLY A 127 2.27 -1.48 0.38
CA GLY A 127 2.54 -1.25 1.80
C GLY A 127 1.92 -2.32 2.70
N GLU A 128 1.92 -2.04 3.99
CA GLU A 128 1.42 -2.96 5.01
C GLU A 128 -0.09 -2.80 5.19
N HIS A 129 -0.83 -3.91 5.07
CA HIS A 129 -2.27 -3.93 5.24
C HIS A 129 -2.69 -4.98 6.25
N ALA A 130 -3.61 -4.60 7.14
CA ALA A 130 -4.32 -5.53 8.00
C ALA A 130 -5.44 -6.21 7.20
N ILE A 131 -5.43 -7.54 7.20
CA ILE A 131 -6.43 -8.38 6.55
C ILE A 131 -7.12 -9.21 7.61
N ARG A 132 -8.46 -9.17 7.62
CA ARG A 132 -9.28 -10.01 8.48
C ARG A 132 -10.24 -10.81 7.64
N VAL A 133 -10.39 -12.08 8.00
CA VAL A 133 -11.28 -13.02 7.36
C VAL A 133 -12.26 -13.52 8.41
N GLU A 134 -13.55 -13.45 8.11
CA GLU A 134 -14.60 -13.89 9.00
C GLU A 134 -15.59 -14.81 8.31
N ARG A 135 -16.07 -15.80 9.04
CA ARG A 135 -17.20 -16.62 8.61
C ARG A 135 -18.03 -17.00 9.81
N GLU A 136 -19.35 -17.00 9.64
CA GLU A 136 -20.28 -17.44 10.67
C GLU A 136 -19.98 -18.89 11.09
N GLY A 137 -19.85 -19.12 12.41
CA GLY A 137 -19.48 -20.41 12.99
C GLY A 137 -17.97 -20.70 13.06
N PHE A 138 -17.12 -19.76 12.61
CA PHE A 138 -15.66 -19.89 12.63
C PHE A 138 -15.01 -18.77 13.42
N ALA A 139 -13.83 -19.05 13.99
CA ALA A 139 -13.01 -18.04 14.62
C ALA A 139 -12.51 -17.04 13.55
N PRO A 140 -12.55 -15.72 13.83
CA PRO A 140 -12.00 -14.74 12.92
C PRO A 140 -10.49 -14.92 12.80
N PHE A 141 -9.97 -14.79 11.58
CA PHE A 141 -8.54 -14.82 11.30
C PHE A 141 -8.06 -13.41 10.98
N ASP A 142 -7.09 -12.91 11.73
CA ASP A 142 -6.48 -11.59 11.53
C ASP A 142 -5.00 -11.78 11.17
N THR A 143 -4.55 -11.12 10.11
CA THR A 143 -3.14 -11.11 9.69
C THR A 143 -2.74 -9.74 9.14
N THR A 144 -1.44 -9.51 9.05
CA THR A 144 -0.87 -8.33 8.41
C THR A 144 0.00 -8.79 7.26
N MET A 145 -0.19 -8.19 6.09
CA MET A 145 0.53 -8.56 4.88
C MET A 145 1.09 -7.32 4.19
N THR A 146 2.34 -7.42 3.76
CA THR A 146 2.95 -6.40 2.90
C THR A 146 2.61 -6.71 1.44
N ILE A 147 2.00 -5.75 0.77
CA ILE A 147 1.65 -5.84 -0.65
C ILE A 147 2.70 -5.03 -1.41
N ALA A 148 3.43 -5.70 -2.29
CA ALA A 148 4.35 -5.03 -3.21
C ALA A 148 3.58 -4.52 -4.43
N ALA A 149 4.02 -3.39 -4.98
CA ALA A 149 3.40 -2.86 -6.17
C ALA A 149 3.67 -3.73 -7.39
N GLY A 150 2.68 -3.86 -8.27
CA GLY A 150 2.71 -4.74 -9.44
C GLY A 150 2.62 -6.24 -9.11
N GLU A 151 2.61 -6.62 -7.84
CA GLU A 151 2.57 -8.03 -7.41
C GLU A 151 1.19 -8.43 -6.89
N ILE A 152 0.90 -9.72 -7.01
CA ILE A 152 -0.28 -10.36 -6.42
C ILE A 152 0.19 -11.11 -5.18
N ALA A 153 -0.15 -10.59 -4.01
CA ALA A 153 0.10 -11.28 -2.75
C ALA A 153 -1.02 -12.32 -2.50
N ALA A 154 -0.64 -13.56 -2.21
CA ALA A 154 -1.60 -14.66 -2.02
C ALA A 154 -1.73 -15.00 -0.53
N LEU A 155 -2.98 -15.07 -0.06
CA LEU A 155 -3.35 -15.46 1.30
C LEU A 155 -4.30 -16.67 1.23
N ASP A 156 -3.80 -17.83 1.65
CA ASP A 156 -4.56 -19.07 1.78
C ASP A 156 -4.76 -19.38 3.27
N VAL A 157 -6.01 -19.48 3.72
CA VAL A 157 -6.34 -19.65 5.15
C VAL A 157 -7.31 -20.81 5.36
N VAL A 158 -7.05 -21.67 6.34
CA VAL A 158 -8.04 -22.64 6.83
C VAL A 158 -8.64 -22.09 8.12
N LEU A 159 -9.95 -21.87 8.14
CA LEU A 159 -10.65 -21.31 9.30
C LEU A 159 -10.98 -22.41 10.30
N GLU A 160 -10.71 -22.13 11.57
CA GLU A 160 -11.04 -23.02 12.69
C GLU A 160 -12.48 -22.78 13.15
N ALA A 161 -13.21 -23.86 13.44
CA ALA A 161 -14.57 -23.74 13.99
C ALA A 161 -14.52 -23.05 15.35
N ALA A 162 -15.43 -22.11 15.59
CA ALA A 162 -15.48 -21.42 16.87
C ALA A 162 -16.03 -22.38 17.95
N GLU A 163 -15.22 -22.72 18.95
CA GLU A 163 -15.71 -23.38 20.15
C GLU A 163 -16.48 -22.38 21.02
N GLY A 164 -17.78 -22.21 20.75
CA GLY A 164 -18.70 -21.35 21.52
C GLY A 164 -18.74 -19.86 21.11
N PRO A 165 -19.67 -19.06 21.66
CA PRO A 165 -19.85 -17.66 21.27
C PRO A 165 -18.59 -16.83 21.58
N ALA A 166 -17.94 -16.29 20.55
CA ALA A 166 -16.69 -15.54 20.68
C ALA A 166 -16.85 -14.29 21.56
N PRO A 167 -15.89 -13.97 22.46
CA PRO A 167 -15.91 -12.72 23.19
C PRO A 167 -15.66 -11.55 22.23
N ALA A 168 -16.59 -10.59 22.20
CA ALA A 168 -16.44 -9.32 21.50
C ALA A 168 -15.37 -8.46 22.20
N VAL A 169 -14.11 -8.63 21.82
CA VAL A 169 -13.04 -7.69 22.17
C VAL A 169 -12.81 -6.71 21.02
N PRO A 170 -13.02 -5.40 21.22
CA PRO A 170 -12.66 -4.39 20.24
C PRO A 170 -11.15 -4.40 19.97
N PHE A 171 -10.78 -4.41 18.69
CA PHE A 171 -9.41 -4.66 18.24
C PHE A 171 -8.37 -3.59 18.65
N TRP A 172 -8.80 -2.38 19.04
CA TRP A 172 -7.90 -1.33 19.55
C TRP A 172 -7.29 -1.60 20.94
N LYS A 173 -7.65 -2.74 21.58
CA LYS A 173 -7.18 -3.13 22.93
C LYS A 173 -6.22 -4.33 22.96
N ARG A 174 -5.68 -4.80 21.82
CA ARG A 174 -4.75 -5.96 21.81
C ARG A 174 -3.29 -5.53 21.67
N THR A 175 -2.49 -5.87 22.69
CA THR A 175 -1.04 -5.72 22.73
C THR A 175 -0.37 -6.74 21.80
N TRP A 176 0.51 -6.24 20.94
CA TRP A 176 1.18 -6.98 19.86
C TRP A 176 2.08 -8.12 20.37
N VAL A 177 1.83 -9.35 19.94
CA VAL A 177 2.85 -10.42 19.96
C VAL A 177 3.50 -10.45 18.58
N ARG A 178 4.75 -9.98 18.50
CA ARG A 178 5.58 -10.10 17.30
C ARG A 178 6.10 -11.53 17.23
N ILE A 179 5.54 -12.38 16.37
CA ILE A 179 6.28 -13.56 15.95
C ILE A 179 7.28 -13.08 14.89
N ALA A 180 8.51 -12.86 15.35
CA ALA A 180 9.64 -12.70 14.47
C ALA A 180 9.94 -14.05 13.81
N ALA A 181 9.64 -14.18 12.53
CA ALA A 181 10.30 -15.14 11.66
C ALA A 181 10.73 -14.40 10.40
N GLY A 182 12.04 -14.33 10.22
CA GLY A 182 12.69 -13.67 9.08
C GLY A 182 12.31 -14.30 7.75
N GLY A 183 12.57 -13.53 6.69
CA GLY A 183 11.94 -13.64 5.39
C GLY A 183 11.88 -15.03 4.76
N PHE A 184 10.82 -15.25 3.99
CA PHE A 184 10.84 -16.15 2.86
C PHE A 184 9.90 -15.65 1.77
N VAL A 185 10.46 -15.54 0.56
CA VAL A 185 9.74 -15.48 -0.70
C VAL A 185 9.16 -16.87 -0.96
N GLY A 186 7.87 -16.98 -1.27
CA GLY A 186 7.31 -18.19 -1.87
C GLY A 186 6.14 -18.79 -1.10
N ALA A 187 5.10 -19.13 -1.87
CA ALA A 187 3.93 -19.88 -1.46
C ALA A 187 4.25 -21.03 -0.49
N GLY A 188 3.55 -21.09 0.64
CA GLY A 188 3.73 -22.12 1.66
C GLY A 188 2.46 -22.31 2.47
N VAL A 189 1.71 -23.35 2.10
CA VAL A 189 0.65 -23.96 2.90
C VAL A 189 1.20 -24.28 4.30
N LEU A 190 0.60 -23.73 5.37
CA LEU A 190 0.82 -24.22 6.72
C LEU A 190 -0.20 -25.33 7.01
N LEU A 191 0.24 -26.57 6.80
CA LEU A 191 -0.46 -27.78 7.22
C LEU A 191 -0.06 -28.09 8.68
N ALA A 192 -1.05 -28.27 9.54
CA ALA A 192 -0.86 -28.71 10.92
C ALA A 192 -0.33 -30.15 11.00
N LEU A 193 0.51 -30.44 12.00
CA LEU A 193 0.68 -31.79 12.53
C LEU A 193 0.24 -31.81 13.99
N ALA A 194 -0.89 -32.46 14.23
CA ALA A 194 -1.28 -32.97 15.52
C ALA A 194 -0.49 -34.26 15.81
N GLY A 195 -0.02 -34.43 17.06
CA GLY A 195 0.52 -35.70 17.52
C GLY A 195 1.12 -35.68 18.93
N GLY A 196 0.32 -36.07 19.93
CA GLY A 196 0.79 -37.00 20.96
C GLY A 196 1.18 -36.47 22.34
N GLY A 197 0.22 -36.55 23.27
CA GLY A 197 0.33 -36.98 24.68
C GLY A 197 1.63 -36.82 25.47
N GLY A 198 1.53 -36.12 26.61
CA GLY A 198 2.50 -36.16 27.71
C GLY A 198 1.87 -35.64 29.01
N ASP A 199 1.77 -36.54 29.98
CA ASP A 199 1.12 -36.46 31.29
C ASP A 199 1.94 -35.64 32.33
N GLY A 200 1.23 -35.06 33.31
CA GLY A 200 1.69 -34.85 34.69
C GLY A 200 2.58 -33.64 35.01
N GLY A 201 2.06 -32.67 35.77
CA GLY A 201 2.87 -31.64 36.43
C GLY A 201 2.06 -30.56 37.15
N ASP A 202 1.68 -30.88 38.39
CA ASP A 202 0.98 -30.07 39.39
C ASP A 202 1.79 -28.81 39.79
N GLU A 203 1.29 -27.60 39.54
CA GLU A 203 1.74 -26.37 40.22
C GLU A 203 0.55 -25.43 40.50
N THR A 204 0.43 -25.07 41.78
CA THR A 204 -0.63 -24.28 42.40
C THR A 204 -0.52 -22.77 42.08
N PRO A 205 -1.63 -22.01 42.16
CA PRO A 205 -1.67 -20.63 41.71
C PRO A 205 -1.02 -19.67 42.72
N GLY A 206 0.02 -18.96 42.29
CA GLY A 206 0.63 -17.85 43.03
C GLY A 206 -0.15 -16.55 42.82
N ASP A 207 -0.62 -15.98 43.94
CA ASP A 207 -1.16 -14.64 44.08
C ASP A 207 -0.34 -13.56 43.35
N LEU A 208 -1.04 -12.67 42.64
CA LEU A 208 -0.52 -11.35 42.28
C LEU A 208 -1.46 -10.25 42.78
N PRO A 209 -0.90 -9.11 43.27
CA PRO A 209 -1.62 -8.15 44.09
C PRO A 209 -2.58 -7.27 43.27
N GLY A 210 -3.75 -7.04 43.85
CA GLY A 210 -4.75 -6.10 43.34
C GLY A 210 -4.27 -4.65 43.35
N PHE A 211 -4.61 -3.91 42.29
CA PHE A 211 -4.48 -2.46 42.20
C PHE A 211 -5.77 -1.85 41.61
N PRO A 212 -6.06 -0.58 41.94
CA PRO A 212 -7.42 -0.09 42.13
C PRO A 212 -8.14 0.33 40.84
N GLU A 213 -9.46 0.20 40.85
CA GLU A 213 -10.35 0.69 39.80
C GLU A 213 -10.38 2.24 39.77
N PRO A 214 -10.31 2.88 38.60
CA PRO A 214 -10.64 4.30 38.45
C PRO A 214 -12.15 4.52 38.25
N PRO A 215 -12.68 5.70 38.61
CA PRO A 215 -14.11 5.94 38.67
C PRO A 215 -14.75 6.05 37.29
N HIS A 216 -16.00 5.59 37.21
CA HIS A 216 -16.86 5.75 36.04
C HIS A 216 -17.27 7.22 35.85
N GLN A 217 -17.10 7.72 34.63
CA GLN A 217 -17.98 8.72 34.03
C GLN A 217 -18.45 8.21 32.67
#